data_AF-A0A0E9WT15-F1
#
_entry.id   AF-A0A0E9WT15-F1
#
_cell.length_a   1.000
_cell.length_b   1.000
_cell.length_c   1.000
_cell.angle_alpha   90.00
_cell.angle_beta   90.00
_cell.angle_gamma   90.00
#
_symmetry.space_group_name_H-M   'P 1'
#
loop_
_entity.id
_entity.type
_entity.pdbx_description
1 polymer ?
#
loop_
_entity_poly.entity_id
_entity_poly.type
_entity_poly.pdbx_seq_one_letter_code
_entity_poly.pdbx_strand_id
1 'polypeptide(L)'
;MTWEAIQKENLLTELNKRQRGSDTERLKRTSAKVDNVLKQMAEIRDHDRRLRALESQTDYCCSALAWVVETLYQSNLGKPTRPPPKLRETPPSSSS
;
A
#
# COMPACT_ATOMS: atom_id res chain seq x y z
N MET A 1 31.04 -48.70 5.53
CA MET A 1 30.16 -47.86 4.69
C MET A 1 29.38 -46.83 5.51
N THR A 2 28.63 -47.19 6.56
CA THR A 2 27.78 -46.22 7.32
C THR A 2 28.56 -45.07 8.00
N TRP A 3 29.71 -45.35 8.61
CA TRP A 3 30.51 -44.33 9.29
C TRP A 3 31.11 -43.27 8.36
N GLU A 4 31.54 -43.70 7.17
CA GLU A 4 32.06 -42.80 6.14
C GLU A 4 30.97 -41.86 5.61
N ALA A 5 29.75 -42.38 5.42
CA ALA A 5 28.60 -41.58 5.02
C ALA A 5 28.25 -40.52 6.07
N ILE A 6 28.22 -40.90 7.35
CA ILE A 6 27.98 -39.97 8.47
C ILE A 6 29.04 -38.86 8.52
N GLN A 7 30.32 -39.22 8.35
CA GLN A 7 31.41 -38.23 8.33
C GLN A 7 31.27 -37.24 7.16
N LYS A 8 30.93 -37.74 5.97
CA LYS A 8 30.70 -36.91 4.80
C LYS A 8 29.53 -35.94 5.00
N GLU A 9 28.43 -36.42 5.56
CA GLU A 9 27.25 -35.59 5.87
C GLU A 9 27.58 -34.48 6.88
N ASN A 10 28.32 -34.80 7.94
CA ASN A 10 28.74 -33.82 8.94
C ASN A 10 29.61 -32.73 8.31
N LEU A 11 30.58 -33.10 7.47
CA LEU A 11 31.42 -32.14 6.77
C LEU A 11 30.58 -31.22 5.86
N LEU A 12 29.69 -31.79 5.06
CA LEU A 12 28.82 -31.02 4.16
C LEU A 12 27.90 -30.07 4.94
N THR A 13 27.39 -30.52 6.09
CA THR A 13 26.55 -29.71 6.97
C THR A 13 27.31 -28.51 7.52
N GLU A 14 28.53 -28.70 8.01
CA GLU A 14 29.37 -27.62 8.51
C GLU A 14 29.78 -26.63 7.41
N LEU A 15 30.09 -27.12 6.21
CA LEU A 15 30.35 -26.27 5.05
C LEU A 15 29.12 -25.43 4.67
N ASN A 16 27.93 -26.04 4.65
CA ASN A 16 26.69 -25.32 4.35
C ASN A 16 26.38 -24.26 5.41
N LYS A 17 26.57 -24.58 6.70
CA LYS A 17 26.41 -23.61 7.80
C LYS A 17 27.36 -22.42 7.63
N ARG A 18 28.64 -22.67 7.35
CA ARG A 18 29.64 -21.61 7.10
C ARG A 18 29.28 -20.76 5.89
N GLN A 19 28.87 -21.39 4.79
CA GLN A 19 28.45 -20.67 3.58
C GLN A 19 27.23 -19.80 3.85
N ARG A 20 26.17 -20.34 4.45
CA ARG A 20 24.94 -19.57 4.76
C ARG A 20 25.16 -18.48 5.80
N GLY A 21 26.11 -18.70 6.71
CA GLY A 21 26.53 -17.75 7.74
C GLY A 21 27.49 -16.67 7.24
N SER A 22 28.10 -16.86 6.07
CA SER A 22 28.96 -15.86 5.45
C SER A 22 28.25 -14.52 5.30
N ASP A 23 28.98 -13.44 5.54
CA ASP A 23 28.45 -12.09 5.43
C ASP A 23 27.91 -11.80 4.04
N THR A 24 28.52 -12.36 2.99
CA THR A 24 28.01 -12.25 1.62
C THR A 24 26.62 -12.87 1.46
N GLU A 25 26.39 -14.08 1.99
CA GLU A 25 25.09 -14.75 1.87
C GLU A 25 24.03 -14.14 2.79
N ARG A 26 24.44 -13.60 3.94
CA ARG A 26 23.57 -12.79 4.80
C ARG A 26 23.17 -11.51 4.09
N LEU A 27 24.13 -10.80 3.49
CA LEU A 27 23.89 -9.56 2.76
C LEU A 27 22.99 -9.79 1.54
N LYS A 28 23.21 -10.85 0.75
CA LYS A 28 22.32 -11.23 -0.37
C LYS A 28 20.88 -11.44 0.10
N ARG A 29 20.67 -12.18 1.20
CA ARG A 29 19.33 -12.40 1.76
C ARG A 29 18.70 -11.10 2.27
N THR A 30 19.47 -10.23 2.91
CA THR A 30 18.98 -8.93 3.37
C THR A 30 18.64 -8.02 2.19
N SER A 31 19.46 -7.98 1.15
CA SER A 31 19.20 -7.23 -0.09
C SER A 31 17.88 -7.66 -0.70
N ALA A 32 17.68 -8.96 -0.93
CA ALA A 32 16.43 -9.47 -1.49
C ALA A 32 15.20 -9.14 -0.63
N LYS A 33 15.35 -9.11 0.71
CA LYS A 33 14.29 -8.67 1.61
C LYS A 33 13.99 -7.18 1.47
N VAL A 34 15.03 -6.34 1.37
CA VAL A 34 14.86 -4.89 1.15
C VAL A 34 14.16 -4.64 -0.19
N ASP A 35 14.53 -5.34 -1.26
CA ASP A 35 13.88 -5.25 -2.56
C ASP A 35 12.38 -5.60 -2.48
N ASN A 36 12.04 -6.66 -1.74
CA ASN A 36 10.65 -7.05 -1.53
C ASN A 36 9.88 -5.98 -0.73
N VAL A 37 10.50 -5.40 0.31
CA VAL A 37 9.88 -4.32 1.10
C VAL A 37 9.65 -3.08 0.22
N LEU A 38 10.59 -2.71 -0.64
CA LEU A 38 10.43 -1.59 -1.56
C LEU A 38 9.24 -1.80 -2.52
N LYS A 39 9.08 -3.03 -3.03
CA LYS A 39 7.92 -3.39 -3.85
C LYS A 39 6.61 -3.25 -3.06
N GLN A 40 6.56 -3.78 -1.85
CA GLN A 40 5.38 -3.65 -0.99
C GLN A 40 5.06 -2.20 -0.65
N MET A 41 6.06 -1.35 -0.40
CA MET A 41 5.86 0.08 -0.17
C MET A 41 5.27 0.78 -1.40
N ALA A 42 5.69 0.41 -2.61
CA ALA A 42 5.10 0.96 -3.83
C ALA A 42 3.60 0.61 -3.95
N GLU A 43 3.24 -0.64 -3.65
CA GLU A 43 1.85 -1.10 -3.61
C GLU A 43 1.02 -0.37 -2.53
N ILE A 44 1.59 -0.17 -1.33
CA ILE A 44 0.93 0.59 -0.25
C ILE A 44 0.64 2.03 -0.68
N ARG A 45 1.59 2.71 -1.32
CA ARG A 45 1.38 4.08 -1.82
C ARG A 45 0.29 4.14 -2.89
N ASP A 46 0.18 3.13 -3.75
CA ASP A 46 -0.89 3.06 -4.74
C ASP A 46 -2.26 2.91 -4.07
N HIS A 47 -2.37 1.98 -3.12
CA HIS A 47 -3.60 1.78 -2.34
C HIS A 47 -4.02 3.06 -1.60
N ASP A 48 -3.07 3.75 -0.99
CA ASP A 48 -3.31 5.01 -0.26
C ASP A 48 -3.77 6.16 -1.20
N ARG A 49 -3.22 6.24 -2.42
CA ARG A 49 -3.70 7.19 -3.45
C ARG A 49 -5.14 6.88 -3.87
N ARG A 50 -5.44 5.60 -4.12
CA ARG A 50 -6.78 5.15 -4.51
C ARG A 50 -7.80 5.36 -3.39
N LEU A 51 -7.40 5.13 -2.14
CA LEU A 51 -8.23 5.35 -0.96
C LEU A 51 -8.60 6.84 -0.83
N ARG A 52 -7.62 7.75 -0.92
CA ARG A 52 -7.89 9.20 -0.89
C ARG A 52 -8.82 9.66 -2.01
N ALA A 53 -8.70 9.10 -3.21
CA ALA A 53 -9.61 9.41 -4.31
C ALA A 53 -11.06 8.97 -3.97
N LEU A 54 -11.21 7.77 -3.40
CA LEU A 54 -12.51 7.24 -2.98
C LEU A 54 -13.13 8.03 -1.81
N GLU A 55 -12.32 8.44 -0.83
CA GLU A 55 -12.73 9.31 0.28
C GLU A 55 -13.24 10.65 -0.26
N SER A 56 -12.54 11.27 -1.21
CA SER A 56 -12.95 12.51 -1.86
C SER A 56 -14.29 12.36 -2.61
N GLN A 57 -14.49 11.24 -3.29
CA GLN A 57 -15.76 10.97 -3.97
C GLN A 57 -16.90 10.76 -2.97
N THR A 58 -16.64 10.05 -1.87
CA THR A 58 -17.62 9.82 -0.80
C THR A 58 -18.04 11.13 -0.15
N ASP A 59 -17.09 11.98 0.21
CA ASP A 59 -17.34 13.30 0.80
C ASP A 59 -18.18 14.19 -0.14
N TYR A 60 -17.86 14.17 -1.44
CA TYR A 60 -18.66 14.85 -2.46
C TYR A 60 -20.10 14.32 -2.52
N CYS A 61 -20.29 13.00 -2.59
CA CYS A 61 -21.62 12.39 -2.63
C CYS A 61 -22.44 12.74 -1.38
N CYS A 62 -21.85 12.66 -0.19
CA CYS A 62 -22.50 13.05 1.06
C CYS A 62 -22.90 14.53 1.05
N SER A 63 -21.99 15.42 0.62
CA SER A 63 -22.26 16.85 0.50
C SER A 63 -23.37 17.15 -0.51
N ALA A 64 -23.36 16.46 -1.66
CA ALA A 64 -24.36 16.62 -2.71
C ALA A 64 -25.74 16.17 -2.23
N LEU A 65 -25.82 15.03 -1.55
CA LEU A 65 -27.08 14.55 -0.96
C LEU A 65 -27.60 15.52 0.11
N ALA A 66 -26.73 16.02 0.99
CA ALA A 66 -27.11 17.02 1.98
C ALA A 66 -27.64 18.30 1.31
N TRP A 67 -26.99 18.76 0.23
CA TRP A 67 -27.45 19.90 -0.55
C TRP A 67 -28.80 19.67 -1.21
N VAL A 68 -29.05 18.47 -1.77
CA VAL A 68 -30.34 18.10 -2.35
C VAL A 68 -31.44 18.14 -1.29
N VAL A 69 -31.21 17.50 -0.13
CA VAL A 69 -32.18 17.49 0.97
C VAL A 69 -32.49 18.91 1.45
N GLU A 70 -31.47 19.75 1.61
CA GLU A 70 -31.63 21.14 2.01
C GLU A 70 -32.43 21.95 0.97
N THR A 71 -32.14 21.75 -0.31
CA THR A 71 -32.85 22.41 -1.42
C THR A 71 -34.31 21.99 -1.48
N LEU A 72 -34.61 20.71 -1.22
CA LEU A 72 -35.98 20.20 -1.12
C LEU A 72 -36.71 20.75 0.11
N TYR A 73 -36.04 20.90 1.25
CA TYR A 73 -36.62 21.53 2.44
C TYR A 73 -36.95 23.02 2.20
N GLN A 74 -36.05 23.74 1.53
CA GLN A 74 -36.19 25.15 1.21
C GLN A 74 -37.01 25.43 -0.06
N SER A 75 -37.55 24.44 -0.75
CA SER A 75 -38.26 24.66 -2.02
C SER A 75 -39.52 25.53 -1.86
N ASN A 76 -40.07 25.63 -0.63
CA ASN A 76 -41.15 26.56 -0.28
C ASN A 76 -40.68 28.04 -0.17
N LEU A 77 -39.37 28.31 -0.16
CA LEU A 77 -38.73 29.63 0.05
C LEU A 77 -38.12 30.22 -1.24
N GLY A 78 -38.33 29.60 -2.39
CA GLY A 78 -38.07 30.18 -3.72
C GLY A 78 -36.62 30.17 -4.22
N LYS A 79 -35.58 30.12 -3.36
CA LYS A 79 -34.17 29.99 -3.79
C LYS A 79 -33.35 29.11 -2.85
N PRO A 80 -32.54 28.17 -3.35
CA PRO A 80 -31.60 27.41 -2.52
C PRO A 80 -30.56 28.34 -1.88
N THR A 81 -30.40 28.28 -0.56
CA THR A 81 -29.49 29.16 0.20
C THR A 81 -28.01 28.89 -0.08
N ARG A 82 -27.65 27.70 -0.57
CA ARG A 82 -26.25 27.29 -0.80
C ARG A 82 -26.03 26.82 -2.25
N PRO A 83 -24.89 27.16 -2.89
CA PRO A 83 -24.54 26.59 -4.20
C PRO A 83 -24.27 25.07 -4.10
N PRO A 84 -24.48 24.32 -5.20
CA PRO A 84 -24.20 22.90 -5.22
C PRO A 84 -22.71 22.63 -4.96
N PRO A 85 -22.37 21.60 -4.17
CA PRO A 85 -21.00 21.20 -3.95
C PRO A 85 -20.36 20.81 -5.29
N LYS A 86 -19.04 21.04 -5.40
CA LYS A 86 -18.24 20.69 -6.57
C LYS A 86 -17.33 19.52 -6.21
N LEU A 87 -17.13 18.60 -7.14
CA LEU A 87 -16.17 17.52 -6.95
C LEU A 87 -14.77 18.12 -6.86
N ARG A 88 -14.07 17.89 -5.75
CA ARG A 88 -12.65 18.19 -5.65
C ARG A 88 -11.90 17.12 -6.43
N GLU A 89 -11.35 17.49 -7.58
CA GLU A 89 -10.39 16.64 -8.28
C GLU A 89 -9.14 16.54 -7.41
N THR A 90 -8.78 15.32 -7.02
CA THR A 90 -7.48 15.09 -6.38
C THR A 90 -6.41 15.30 -7.45
N PRO A 91 -5.47 16.26 -7.29
CA PRO A 91 -4.42 16.47 -8.27
C PRO A 91 -3.61 15.17 -8.41
N PRO A 92 -3.12 14.85 -9.63
CA PRO A 92 -2.28 13.67 -9.82
C PRO A 92 -1.09 13.82 -8.89
N SER A 93 -0.99 12.93 -7.90
CA SER A 93 0.13 12.91 -6.98
C SER A 93 1.40 12.81 -7.83
N SER A 94 2.17 13.89 -7.86
CA SER A 94 3.45 13.97 -8.56
C SER A 94 4.27 12.74 -8.22
N SER A 95 4.50 11.90 -9.22
CA SER A 95 5.40 10.76 -9.15
C SER A 95 6.83 11.31 -9.06
N SER A 96 7.39 11.30 -7.85
CA SER A 96 8.83 11.34 -7.61
C SER A 96 9.31 9.96 -7.22
#